data_AF-A0A2V7BAW0-F1
#
_entry.id   AF-A0A2V7BAW0-F1
#
_cell.length_a   1.000
_cell.length_b   1.000
_cell.length_c   1.000
_cell.angle_alpha   90.00
_cell.angle_beta   90.00
_cell.angle_gamma   90.00
#
_symmetry.space_group_name_H-M   'P 1'
#
loop_
_entity.id
_entity.type
_entity.pdbx_description
1 polymer ?
#
loop_
_entity_poly.entity_id
_entity_poly.type
_entity_poly.pdbx_seq_one_letter_code
_entity_poly.pdbx_strand_id
1 'polypeptide(L)'
;MKTMLSVALMACALLTLAAPARAEHNDQAPARDSVDLNLDLKIGGEGFRLGGTVFGLEGVYGAWLNGAVRPDGFSVDGRLQHPERAYNFKFNADVGGWLRRSLRQFVPFGYPGPGDGV
;
A
#
# COMPACT_ATOMS: atom_id res chain seq x y z
N MET A 1 19.04 -20.85 -7.47
CA MET A 1 19.48 -20.68 -6.07
C MET A 1 19.90 -19.24 -5.73
N LYS A 2 20.68 -18.55 -6.57
CA LYS A 2 21.11 -17.14 -6.32
C LYS A 2 19.97 -16.10 -6.27
N THR A 3 18.90 -16.31 -7.04
CA THR A 3 17.72 -15.43 -7.09
C THR A 3 16.87 -15.51 -5.81
N MET A 4 16.76 -16.68 -5.19
CA MET A 4 16.04 -16.85 -3.92
C MET A 4 16.76 -16.16 -2.75
N LEU A 5 18.10 -16.14 -2.75
CA LEU A 5 18.89 -15.44 -1.74
C LEU A 5 18.69 -13.92 -1.83
N SER A 6 18.47 -13.39 -3.03
CA SER A 6 18.29 -11.95 -3.28
C SER A 6 16.91 -11.46 -2.82
N VAL A 7 15.87 -12.27 -3.02
CA VAL A 7 14.52 -11.97 -2.52
C VAL A 7 14.46 -12.03 -0.99
N ALA A 8 15.16 -12.98 -0.36
CA ALA A 8 15.25 -13.07 1.09
C ALA A 8 15.97 -11.87 1.73
N LEU A 9 17.07 -11.40 1.11
CA LEU A 9 17.80 -10.21 1.57
C LEU A 9 16.96 -8.93 1.43
N MET A 10 16.19 -8.79 0.35
CA MET A 10 15.34 -7.62 0.12
C MET A 10 14.12 -7.60 1.07
N ALA A 11 13.57 -8.76 1.41
CA ALA A 11 12.52 -8.88 2.43
C ALA A 11 13.02 -8.56 3.84
N CYS A 12 14.24 -9.00 4.20
CA CYS A 12 14.87 -8.63 5.48
C CYS A 12 15.17 -7.12 5.56
N ALA A 13 15.59 -6.49 4.47
CA ALA A 13 15.86 -5.05 4.44
C ALA A 13 14.59 -4.19 4.53
N LEU A 14 13.45 -4.69 4.03
CA LEU A 14 12.15 -4.01 4.19
C LEU A 14 11.58 -4.16 5.61
N LEU A 15 11.89 -5.27 6.31
CA LEU A 15 11.46 -5.51 7.69
C LEU A 15 12.24 -4.70 8.72
N THR A 16 13.48 -4.28 8.44
CA THR A 16 14.26 -3.42 9.37
C THR A 16 13.84 -1.96 9.36
N LEU A 17 13.16 -1.48 8.31
CA LEU A 17 12.55 -0.14 8.26
C LEU A 17 11.21 -0.06 9.03
N ALA A 18 10.67 -1.21 9.45
CA ALA A 18 9.50 -1.32 10.32
C ALA A 18 9.89 -1.60 11.78
N ALA A 19 11.08 -1.18 12.21
CA ALA A 19 11.38 -1.11 13.64
C ALA A 19 10.29 -0.24 14.28
N PRO A 20 9.56 -0.74 15.30
CA PRO A 20 8.67 0.15 16.01
C PRO A 20 9.57 1.23 16.59
N ALA A 21 9.30 2.49 16.27
CA ALA A 21 9.73 3.57 17.13
C ALA A 21 9.29 3.13 18.53
N ARG A 22 10.23 2.77 19.40
CA ARG A 22 9.92 2.35 20.75
C ARG A 22 9.32 3.57 21.40
N ALA A 23 7.99 3.60 21.44
CA ALA A 23 7.24 4.60 22.16
C ALA A 23 7.66 4.43 23.62
N GLU A 24 8.49 5.35 24.10
CA GLU A 24 8.69 5.58 25.51
C GLU A 24 7.30 5.94 26.06
N HIS A 25 6.68 4.98 26.74
CA HIS A 25 5.39 5.18 27.38
C HIS A 25 5.62 6.12 28.56
N ASN A 26 5.32 7.40 28.36
CA ASN A 26 5.45 8.42 29.37
C ASN A 26 4.21 8.30 30.28
N ASP A 27 4.30 7.54 31.37
CA ASP A 27 3.24 7.29 32.36
C ASP A 27 2.82 8.53 33.17
N GLN A 28 3.20 9.72 32.71
CA GLN A 28 2.96 10.99 33.38
C GLN A 28 2.45 12.05 32.40
N ALA A 29 1.45 11.69 31.60
CA ALA A 29 0.60 12.68 30.95
C ALA A 29 -0.56 13.03 31.90
N PRO A 30 -0.91 14.33 32.09
CA PRO A 30 -2.16 14.69 32.74
C PRO A 30 -3.31 14.00 32.00
N ALA A 31 -4.42 13.69 32.68
CA ALA A 31 -5.62 13.11 32.06
C ALA A 31 -6.08 14.02 30.91
N ARG A 32 -5.55 13.77 29.71
CA ARG A 32 -5.96 14.41 28.48
C ARG A 32 -7.26 13.76 28.11
N ASP A 33 -8.22 14.57 27.70
CA ASP A 33 -9.48 14.11 27.13
C ASP A 33 -9.24 12.91 26.20
N SER A 34 -9.94 11.81 26.47
CA SER A 34 -9.72 10.56 25.77
C SER A 34 -10.10 10.70 24.30
N VAL A 35 -9.13 10.48 23.41
CA VAL A 35 -9.33 10.41 21.97
C VAL A 35 -9.38 8.94 21.58
N ASP A 36 -10.50 8.49 21.01
CA ASP A 36 -10.62 7.12 20.54
C ASP A 36 -10.14 7.02 19.09
N LEU A 37 -9.38 5.97 18.80
CA LEU A 37 -8.83 5.68 17.48
C LEU A 37 -9.28 4.28 17.05
N ASN A 38 -9.86 4.20 15.85
CA ASN A 38 -10.18 2.95 15.19
C ASN A 38 -9.38 2.84 13.89
N LEU A 39 -8.69 1.72 13.67
CA LEU A 39 -8.01 1.38 12.41
C LEU A 39 -8.55 0.07 11.85
N ASP A 40 -8.78 0.05 10.53
CA ASP A 40 -9.17 -1.13 9.76
C ASP A 40 -8.15 -1.35 8.63
N LEU A 41 -7.60 -2.56 8.51
CA LEU A 41 -6.73 -2.95 7.41
C LEU A 41 -7.18 -4.29 6.85
N LYS A 42 -7.52 -4.30 5.56
CA LYS A 42 -7.87 -5.49 4.81
C LYS A 42 -6.94 -5.64 3.60
N ILE A 43 -6.33 -6.80 3.45
CA ILE A 43 -5.49 -7.15 2.30
C ILE A 43 -6.09 -8.40 1.66
N GLY A 44 -6.27 -8.39 0.35
CA GLY A 44 -6.79 -9.51 -0.44
C GLY A 44 -6.01 -9.69 -1.74
N GLY A 45 -6.31 -10.77 -2.48
CA GLY A 45 -5.58 -11.12 -3.71
C GLY A 45 -5.67 -10.07 -4.82
N GLU A 46 -6.71 -9.23 -4.81
CA GLU A 46 -6.95 -8.21 -5.84
C GLU A 46 -6.65 -6.78 -5.35
N GLY A 47 -6.26 -6.59 -4.08
CA GLY A 47 -6.06 -5.24 -3.55
C GLY A 47 -6.01 -5.12 -2.03
N PHE A 48 -6.13 -3.90 -1.55
CA PHE A 48 -6.13 -3.56 -0.13
C PHE A 48 -7.17 -2.48 0.19
N ARG A 49 -7.54 -2.40 1.46
CA ARG A 49 -8.32 -1.33 2.06
C ARG A 49 -7.69 -0.97 3.39
N LEU A 50 -7.46 0.32 3.59
CA LEU A 50 -7.01 0.91 4.85
C LEU A 50 -8.02 1.96 5.28
N GLY A 51 -8.56 1.85 6.48
CA GLY A 51 -9.48 2.79 7.08
C GLY A 51 -9.00 3.24 8.46
N GLY A 52 -9.34 4.46 8.84
CA GLY A 52 -9.06 5.02 10.14
C GLY A 52 -10.16 5.98 10.55
N THR A 53 -10.53 6.00 11.82
CA THR A 53 -11.44 6.99 12.41
C THR A 53 -10.91 7.44 13.75
N VAL A 54 -10.85 8.76 13.94
CA VAL A 54 -10.49 9.44 15.18
C VAL A 54 -11.74 10.09 15.73
N PHE A 55 -12.10 9.75 16.96
CA PHE A 55 -13.20 10.36 17.70
C PHE A 55 -12.60 11.31 18.74
N GLY A 56 -12.68 12.61 18.46
CA GLY A 56 -12.21 13.66 19.36
C GLY A 56 -13.36 14.48 19.93
N LEU A 57 -13.03 15.39 20.84
CA LEU A 57 -13.99 16.30 21.48
C LEU A 57 -14.71 17.22 20.48
N GLU A 58 -14.05 17.56 19.38
CA GLU A 58 -14.56 18.47 18.34
C GLU A 58 -15.32 17.75 17.22
N GLY A 59 -15.40 16.41 17.28
CA GLY A 59 -16.13 15.59 16.31
C GLY A 59 -15.32 14.42 15.76
N VAL A 60 -15.86 13.80 14.70
CA VAL A 60 -15.33 12.57 14.12
C VAL A 60 -14.59 12.88 12.82
N TYR A 61 -13.31 12.49 12.79
CA TYR A 61 -12.47 12.54 11.60
C TYR A 61 -12.23 11.13 11.10
N GLY A 62 -12.53 10.86 9.85
CA GLY A 62 -12.36 9.54 9.25
C GLY A 62 -11.59 9.62 7.95
N ALA A 63 -10.85 8.58 7.61
CA ALA A 63 -10.31 8.40 6.28
C ALA A 63 -10.35 6.93 5.90
N TRP A 64 -10.65 6.63 4.65
CA TRP A 64 -10.36 5.32 4.11
C TRP A 64 -9.80 5.43 2.70
N LEU A 65 -8.99 4.43 2.34
CA LEU A 65 -8.30 4.29 1.08
C LEU A 65 -8.42 2.83 0.63
N ASN A 66 -8.90 2.62 -0.59
CA ASN A 66 -8.92 1.34 -1.28
C ASN A 66 -7.93 1.40 -2.44
N GLY A 67 -7.12 0.36 -2.59
CA GLY A 67 -6.34 0.12 -3.78
C GLY A 67 -6.74 -1.21 -4.40
N ALA A 68 -6.98 -1.25 -5.71
CA ALA A 68 -7.25 -2.49 -6.44
C ALA A 68 -6.33 -2.59 -7.65
N VAL A 69 -5.74 -3.76 -7.85
CA VAL A 69 -4.90 -4.09 -9.00
C VAL A 69 -5.72 -4.91 -9.98
N ARG A 70 -5.62 -4.57 -11.26
CA ARG A 70 -6.36 -5.19 -12.36
C ARG A 70 -5.37 -5.65 -13.43
N PRO A 71 -5.77 -6.58 -14.33
CA PRO A 71 -4.90 -7.03 -15.42
C PRO A 71 -4.43 -5.90 -16.35
N ASP A 72 -5.20 -4.83 -16.44
CA ASP A 72 -5.02 -3.69 -17.33
C ASP A 72 -4.64 -2.39 -16.59
N GLY A 73 -4.42 -2.43 -15.28
CA GLY A 73 -4.17 -1.20 -14.53
C GLY A 73 -4.29 -1.32 -13.02
N PHE A 74 -4.47 -0.17 -12.39
CA PHE A 74 -4.79 -0.08 -10.97
C PHE A 74 -5.79 1.05 -10.70
N SER A 75 -6.50 0.95 -9.59
CA SER A 75 -7.35 2.02 -9.11
C SER A 75 -7.10 2.28 -7.65
N VAL A 76 -7.24 3.55 -7.28
CA VAL A 76 -7.21 4.01 -5.91
C VAL A 76 -8.44 4.87 -5.68
N ASP A 77 -9.27 4.51 -4.70
CA ASP A 77 -10.38 5.34 -4.26
C ASP A 77 -10.31 5.56 -2.76
N GLY A 78 -10.88 6.66 -2.30
CA GLY A 78 -10.83 7.00 -0.91
C GLY A 78 -11.86 8.02 -0.52
N ARG A 79 -12.03 8.15 0.78
CA ARG A 79 -12.87 9.17 1.39
C ARG A 79 -12.13 9.76 2.55
N LEU A 80 -12.13 11.08 2.63
CA LEU A 80 -11.76 11.84 3.81
C LEU A 80 -13.05 12.40 4.42
N GLN A 81 -13.27 12.14 5.69
CA GLN A 81 -14.42 12.58 6.46
C GLN A 81 -13.96 13.59 7.51
N HIS A 82 -14.42 14.82 7.33
CA HIS A 82 -14.36 15.90 8.30
C HIS A 82 -15.72 15.97 9.04
N PRO A 83 -15.77 16.51 10.26
CA PRO A 83 -17.03 16.71 10.99
C PRO A 83 -18.14 17.38 10.16
N GLU A 84 -17.79 18.32 9.29
CA GLU A 84 -18.75 19.12 8.50
C GLU A 84 -18.96 18.60 7.06
N ARG A 85 -18.00 17.86 6.52
CA ARG A 85 -18.01 17.46 5.10
C ARG A 85 -17.19 16.20 4.87
N ALA A 86 -17.67 15.37 3.95
CA ALA A 86 -16.89 14.28 3.40
C ALA A 86 -16.45 14.58 1.96
N TYR A 87 -15.21 14.26 1.66
CA TYR A 87 -14.60 14.35 0.33
C TYR A 87 -14.34 12.93 -0.16
N ASN A 88 -14.89 12.60 -1.32
CA ASN A 88 -14.60 11.34 -2.00
C ASN A 88 -13.70 11.63 -3.19
N PHE A 89 -12.70 10.79 -3.38
CA PHE A 89 -11.84 10.84 -4.55
C PHE A 89 -11.70 9.45 -5.16
N LYS A 90 -11.52 9.42 -6.47
CA LYS A 90 -11.31 8.20 -7.22
C LYS A 90 -10.30 8.47 -8.33
N PHE A 91 -9.29 7.63 -8.38
CA PHE A 91 -8.24 7.61 -9.37
C PHE A 91 -8.23 6.23 -10.03
N ASN A 92 -8.28 6.20 -11.36
CA ASN A 92 -8.09 4.98 -12.14
C ASN A 92 -6.97 5.23 -13.14
N ALA A 93 -6.05 4.27 -13.25
CA ALA A 93 -4.95 4.33 -14.20
C ALA A 93 -4.93 3.04 -15.04
N ASP A 94 -5.25 3.18 -16.32
CA ASP A 94 -5.19 2.11 -17.30
C ASP A 94 -3.77 2.03 -17.86
N VAL A 95 -2.91 1.31 -17.14
CA VAL A 95 -1.48 1.17 -17.48
C VAL A 95 -1.15 -0.13 -18.19
N GLY A 96 -2.10 -1.03 -18.44
CA GLY A 96 -1.87 -2.35 -19.02
C GLY A 96 -1.21 -2.31 -20.40
N GLY A 97 -1.62 -1.36 -21.24
CA GLY A 97 -0.98 -1.13 -22.54
C GLY A 97 0.44 -0.54 -22.43
N TRP A 98 0.65 0.34 -21.45
CA TRP A 98 1.95 0.98 -21.21
C TRP A 98 2.94 0.03 -20.53
N LEU A 99 2.55 -0.66 -19.46
CA LEU A 99 3.37 -1.65 -18.75
C LEU A 99 3.76 -2.82 -19.65
N ARG A 100 2.84 -3.36 -20.46
CA ARG A 100 3.19 -4.41 -21.45
C ARG A 100 4.19 -3.92 -22.47
N ARG A 101 4.08 -2.65 -22.90
CA ARG A 101 5.03 -2.04 -23.82
C ARG A 101 6.39 -1.88 -23.14
N SER A 102 6.45 -1.26 -21.96
CA SER A 102 7.65 -1.00 -21.15
C SER A 102 8.40 -2.29 -20.77
N LEU A 103 7.70 -3.32 -20.28
CA LEU A 103 8.31 -4.62 -19.97
C LEU A 103 8.90 -5.31 -21.20
N ARG A 104 8.33 -5.09 -22.40
CA ARG A 104 8.90 -5.59 -23.66
C ARG A 104 10.18 -4.85 -24.06
N GLN A 105 10.38 -3.61 -23.61
CA GLN A 105 11.59 -2.80 -23.85
C GLN A 105 12.69 -3.10 -22.81
N PHE A 106 12.30 -3.55 -21.61
CA PHE A 106 13.19 -3.97 -20.53
C PHE A 106 13.65 -5.44 -20.62
N VAL A 107 13.46 -6.12 -21.77
CA VAL A 107 14.21 -7.33 -22.10
C VAL A 107 15.41 -6.94 -22.98
N PRO A 108 16.54 -6.50 -22.42
CA PRO A 108 17.77 -6.45 -23.20
C PRO A 108 18.27 -7.90 -23.35
N PHE A 109 18.57 -8.26 -24.60
CA PHE A 109 19.23 -9.49 -25.03
C PHE A 109 18.37 -10.76 -25.05
N GLY A 110 18.13 -11.22 -26.28
CA GLY A 110 17.60 -12.53 -26.57
C GLY A 110 18.52 -13.63 -26.05
N TYR A 111 17.89 -14.64 -25.48
CA TYR A 111 18.46 -15.98 -25.45
C TYR A 111 18.08 -16.65 -26.77
N PRO A 112 19.04 -17.03 -27.64
CA PRO A 112 18.76 -18.04 -28.65
C PRO A 112 18.39 -19.33 -27.90
N GLY A 113 17.26 -19.94 -28.28
CA GLY A 113 16.86 -21.23 -27.74
C GLY A 113 17.89 -22.29 -28.13
N PRO A 114 18.20 -23.27 -27.26
CA PRO A 114 18.92 -24.45 -27.67
C PRO A 114 17.95 -25.34 -28.46
N GLY A 115 17.77 -25.05 -29.74
CA GLY A 115 16.77 -25.74 -30.57
C GLY A 115 16.98 -25.66 -32.09
N ASP A 116 18.05 -25.03 -32.57
CA ASP A 116 18.28 -24.89 -34.01
C ASP A 116 19.26 -25.97 -34.46
N GLY A 117 18.73 -27.17 -34.68
CA GLY A 117 19.43 -28.19 -35.44
C GLY A 117 19.37 -27.90 -36.92
N VAL A 118 20.54 -27.73 -37.56
CA VAL A 118 21.00 -28.43 -38.77
C VAL A 118 22.52 -28.53 -38.68
#